data_AF-A0A6N7I8U0-F1
#
_entry.id   AF-A0A6N7I8U0-F1
#
_cell.length_a   1.000
_cell.length_b   1.000
_cell.length_c   1.000
_cell.angle_alpha   90.00
_cell.angle_beta   90.00
_cell.angle_gamma   90.00
#
_symmetry.space_group_name_H-M   'P 1'
#
loop_
_entity.id
_entity.type
_entity.pdbx_description
1 polymer ?
#
loop_
_entity_poly.entity_id
_entity_poly.type
_entity_poly.pdbx_seq_one_letter_code
_entity_poly.pdbx_strand_id
1 'polypeptide(L)' 'MASGDDLGSDPDPDPDLAAQVSQRLREAHRQVAALPVADEMRARAMRRLLAVTNAAKRDLPTAARRLDALLADLDAGRYG' A
#
# COMPACT_ATOMS: atom_id res chain seq x y z
N MET A 1 36.04 -5.10 27.91
CA MET A 1 35.83 -4.87 26.47
C MET A 1 34.36 -5.08 26.19
N ALA A 2 33.60 -4.00 25.97
CA ALA A 2 32.20 -4.09 25.58
C ALA A 2 32.16 -4.02 24.06
N SER A 3 32.10 -5.19 23.40
CA SER A 3 31.72 -5.24 21.99
C SER A 3 30.22 -5.07 21.94
N GLY A 4 29.78 -3.83 21.69
CA GLY A 4 28.40 -3.53 21.34
C GLY A 4 28.13 -4.04 19.93
N ASP A 5 27.74 -5.30 19.84
CA ASP A 5 26.97 -5.80 18.70
C ASP A 5 25.57 -5.18 18.80
N ASP A 6 25.42 -3.95 18.34
CA ASP A 6 24.11 -3.38 17.98
C ASP A 6 24.14 -3.12 16.47
N LEU A 7 24.08 -4.22 15.71
CA LEU A 7 23.81 -4.17 14.28
C LEU A 7 22.36 -3.75 14.10
N GLY A 8 22.17 -2.42 14.00
CA GLY A 8 21.02 -1.73 13.44
C GLY A 8 19.71 -2.51 13.40
N SER A 9 18.92 -2.38 14.45
CA SER A 9 17.48 -2.51 14.25
C SER A 9 17.07 -1.37 13.31
N ASP A 10 16.62 -1.71 12.11
CA ASP A 10 15.83 -0.78 11.31
C ASP A 10 14.75 -0.20 12.24
N PRO A 11 14.61 1.13 12.33
CA PRO A 11 13.60 1.70 13.20
C PRO A 11 12.24 1.14 12.81
N ASP A 12 11.51 0.64 13.82
CA ASP A 12 10.13 0.21 13.62
C ASP A 12 9.36 1.31 12.90
N PRO A 13 8.50 0.97 11.93
CA PRO A 13 7.77 1.96 11.17
C PRO A 13 6.92 2.81 12.12
N ASP A 14 6.84 4.11 11.82
CA ASP A 14 5.97 5.05 12.54
C ASP A 14 4.54 4.46 12.65
N PRO A 15 4.06 4.21 13.88
CA PRO A 15 2.77 3.54 14.10
C PRO A 15 1.59 4.35 13.55
N ASP A 16 1.69 5.68 13.52
CA ASP A 16 0.65 6.54 12.99
C ASP A 16 0.59 6.43 11.47
N LEU A 17 1.74 6.37 10.80
CA LEU A 17 1.79 6.10 9.37
C LEU A 17 1.27 4.69 9.06
N ALA A 18 1.60 3.70 9.89
CA ALA A 18 1.20 2.31 9.67
C ALA A 18 -0.32 2.13 9.78
N ALA A 19 -0.93 2.79 10.77
CA ALA A 19 -2.38 2.83 10.93
C ALA A 19 -3.06 3.52 9.74
N GLN A 20 -2.54 4.69 9.31
CA GLN A 20 -3.08 5.44 8.18
C GLN A 20 -3.02 4.65 6.87
N VAL A 21 -1.87 4.06 6.54
CA VAL A 21 -1.71 3.22 5.34
C VAL A 21 -2.65 2.01 5.40
N SER A 22 -2.73 1.35 6.56
CA SER A 22 -3.64 0.20 6.74
C SER A 22 -5.12 0.58 6.54
N GLN A 23 -5.55 1.73 7.07
CA GLN A 23 -6.90 2.23 6.87
C GLN A 23 -7.18 2.53 5.39
N ARG A 24 -6.25 3.22 4.72
CA ARG A 24 -6.38 3.56 3.30
C ARG A 24 -6.38 2.32 2.40
N LEU A 25 -5.59 1.29 2.71
CA LEU A 25 -5.60 0.02 1.99
C LEU A 25 -6.95 -0.68 2.09
N ARG A 26 -7.55 -0.74 3.29
CA ARG A 26 -8.88 -1.32 3.48
C ARG A 26 -9.94 -0.57 2.66
N GLU A 27 -9.86 0.74 2.65
CA GLU A 27 -10.78 1.57 1.87
C GLU A 27 -10.61 1.33 0.36
N ALA A 28 -9.37 1.33 -0.14
CA ALA A 28 -9.08 1.01 -1.54
C ALA A 28 -9.60 -0.38 -1.94
N HIS A 29 -9.49 -1.39 -1.06
CA HIS A 29 -10.05 -2.72 -1.30
C HIS A 29 -11.57 -2.68 -1.48
N ARG A 30 -12.28 -1.92 -0.65
CA ARG A 30 -13.74 -1.75 -0.77
C ARG A 30 -14.13 -1.04 -2.06
N GLN A 31 -13.43 0.04 -2.39
CA GLN A 31 -13.70 0.80 -3.61
C GLN A 31 -13.48 -0.04 -4.86
N VAL A 32 -12.35 -0.76 -4.96
CA VAL A 32 -12.07 -1.64 -6.10
C VAL A 32 -13.11 -2.76 -6.23
N ALA A 33 -13.58 -3.32 -5.11
CA ALA A 33 -14.65 -4.32 -5.13
C ALA A 33 -15.99 -3.76 -5.61
N ALA A 34 -16.28 -2.49 -5.35
CA ALA A 34 -17.52 -1.82 -5.73
C ALA A 34 -17.49 -1.16 -7.12
N LEU A 35 -16.32 -1.03 -7.77
CA LEU A 35 -16.20 -0.38 -9.08
C LEU A 35 -17.12 -1.01 -10.14
N PRO A 36 -17.91 -0.25 -10.92
CA PRO A 36 -18.72 -0.79 -12.00
C PRO A 36 -17.91 -0.93 -13.31
N VAL A 37 -16.79 -1.66 -13.25
CA VAL A 37 -15.88 -1.88 -14.39
C VAL A 37 -15.86 -3.34 -14.83
N ALA A 38 -15.35 -3.61 -16.03
CA ALA A 38 -15.13 -4.96 -16.52
C ALA A 38 -14.22 -5.77 -15.57
N ASP A 39 -14.47 -7.07 -15.46
CA ASP A 39 -13.76 -7.95 -14.52
C ASP A 39 -12.25 -7.94 -14.70
N GLU A 40 -11.78 -7.82 -15.96
CA GLU A 40 -10.36 -7.71 -16.24
C GLU A 40 -9.73 -6.45 -15.62
N MET A 41 -10.42 -5.31 -15.71
CA MET A 41 -9.96 -4.03 -15.15
C MET A 41 -9.95 -4.10 -13.62
N ARG A 42 -10.99 -4.69 -13.02
CA ARG A 42 -11.05 -4.95 -11.57
C ARG A 42 -9.91 -5.85 -11.12
N ALA A 43 -9.63 -6.93 -11.85
CA ALA A 43 -8.55 -7.85 -11.54
C ALA A 43 -7.17 -7.18 -11.62
N ARG A 44 -6.97 -6.28 -12.61
CA ARG A 44 -5.75 -5.46 -12.71
C ARG A 44 -5.58 -4.53 -11.50
N ALA A 45 -6.64 -3.81 -11.13
CA ALA A 45 -6.63 -2.94 -9.94
C ALA A 45 -6.34 -3.74 -8.65
N MET A 46 -6.95 -4.91 -8.50
CA MET A 46 -6.71 -5.80 -7.34
C MET A 46 -5.26 -6.28 -7.27
N ARG A 47 -4.64 -6.63 -8.40
CA ARG A 47 -3.21 -6.99 -8.45
C ARG A 47 -2.31 -5.82 -8.06
N ARG A 48 -2.60 -4.61 -8.53
CA ARG A 48 -1.85 -3.39 -8.14
C ARG A 48 -1.98 -3.16 -6.63
N LEU A 49 -3.19 -3.27 -6.08
CA LEU A 49 -3.44 -3.10 -4.64
C LEU A 49 -2.67 -4.15 -3.81
N LEU A 50 -2.66 -5.42 -4.23
CA LEU A 50 -1.90 -6.47 -3.57
C LEU A 50 -0.38 -6.18 -3.57
N ALA A 51 0.16 -5.63 -4.66
CA ALA A 51 1.56 -5.23 -4.73
C ALA A 51 1.88 -4.10 -3.73
N VAL A 52 0.97 -3.14 -3.54
CA VAL A 52 1.11 -2.09 -2.51
C VAL A 52 1.05 -2.66 -1.10
N THR A 53 0.10 -3.56 -0.82
CA THR A 53 -0.01 -4.25 0.49
C THR A 53 1.25 -5.03 0.83
N ASN A 54 1.86 -5.69 -0.16
CA ASN A 54 3.13 -6.39 0.05
C ASN A 54 4.31 -5.43 0.26
N ALA A 55 4.31 -4.27 -0.41
CA ALA A 55 5.31 -3.23 -0.17
C ALA A 55 5.18 -2.65 1.24
N ALA A 56 3.96 -2.45 1.75
CA ALA A 56 3.72 -1.87 3.09
C ALA A 56 4.35 -2.68 4.23
N LYS A 57 4.57 -3.98 4.03
CA LYS A 57 5.24 -4.88 4.99
C LYS A 57 6.74 -4.62 5.10
N ARG A 58 7.35 -3.95 4.12
CA ARG A 58 8.81 -3.81 3.97
C ARG A 58 9.26 -2.35 3.90
N ASP A 59 8.44 -1.50 3.29
CA ASP A 59 8.71 -0.07 3.08
C ASP A 59 7.38 0.67 3.08
N LEU A 60 7.05 1.17 4.26
CA LEU A 60 5.79 1.84 4.52
C LEU A 60 5.69 3.20 3.81
N PRO A 61 6.72 4.07 3.79
CA PRO A 61 6.69 5.31 3.00
C PRO A 61 6.50 5.08 1.50
N THR A 62 7.19 4.08 0.92
CA THR A 62 7.02 3.75 -0.50
C THR A 62 5.62 3.20 -0.78
N ALA A 63 5.07 2.38 0.12
CA ALA A 63 3.70 1.89 -0.01
C ALA A 63 2.67 3.02 0.03
N ALA A 64 2.84 4.01 0.92
CA ALA A 64 1.96 5.18 0.98
C ALA A 64 1.94 5.94 -0.34
N ARG A 65 3.12 6.25 -0.91
CA ARG A 65 3.24 6.94 -2.21
C ARG A 65 2.59 6.16 -3.36
N ARG A 66 2.79 4.83 -3.38
CA ARG A 66 2.19 3.97 -4.40
C ARG A 66 0.68 3.85 -4.24
N LEU A 67 0.18 3.87 -3.00
CA LEU A 67 -1.24 3.89 -2.71
C LEU A 67 -1.90 5.17 -3.22
N ASP A 68 -1.27 6.32 -2.95
CA ASP A 68 -1.77 7.61 -3.44
C ASP A 68 -1.85 7.64 -4.98
N ALA A 69 -0.81 7.13 -5.67
CA ALA A 69 -0.80 7.02 -7.12
C ALA A 69 -1.90 6.06 -7.65
N LEU A 70 -2.09 4.92 -6.98
CA LEU A 70 -3.16 3.98 -7.34
C LEU A 70 -4.55 4.63 -7.19
N LEU A 71 -4.81 5.32 -6.08
CA LEU A 71 -6.09 5.99 -5.85
C LEU A 71 -6.35 7.08 -6.90
N ALA A 72 -5.34 7.91 -7.21
CA ALA A 72 -5.45 8.93 -8.24
C ALA A 72 -5.72 8.35 -9.65
N ASP A 73 -5.21 7.16 -9.93
CA ASP A 73 -5.48 6.43 -11.17
C ASP A 73 -6.90 5.84 -11.19
N LEU A 74 -7.38 5.28 -10.08
CA LEU A 74 -8.75 4.77 -9.96
C LEU A 74 -9.79 5.90 -10.12
N ASP A 75 -9.56 7.04 -9.47
CA ASP A 75 -10.44 8.22 -9.57
C ASP A 75 -10.48 8.78 -11.00
N ALA A 76 -9.36 8.70 -11.72
CA ALA A 76 -9.28 9.14 -13.10
C ALA A 76 -9.73 8.07 -14.12
N GLY A 77 -10.19 6.90 -13.68
CA GLY A 77 -10.56 5.78 -14.54
C GLY A 77 -9.38 5.21 -15.35
N ARG A 78 -8.14 5.46 -14.92
CA ARG A 78 -6.92 4.95 -15.53
C ARG A 78 -6.53 3.63 -14.87
N TYR A 79 -7.08 2.54 -15.37
CA TYR A 79 -6.78 1.19 -14.86
C TYR A 79 -5.54 0.56 -15.54
N GLY A 80 -4.71 1.40 -16.18
CA GLY A 80 -3.48 1.05 -16.92
C GLY A 80 -2.29 0.82 -16.01
#